data_AF-A0AA36MLX8-F1
#
_entry.id   AF-A0AA36MLX8-F1
#
_cell.length_a   1.000
_cell.length_b   1.000
_cell.length_c   1.000
_cell.angle_alpha   90.00
_cell.angle_beta   90.00
_cell.angle_gamma   90.00
#
_symmetry.space_group_name_H-M   'P 1'
#
loop_
_entity.id
_entity.type
_entity.pdbx_description
1 polymer ?
#
loop_
_entity_poly.entity_id
_entity_poly.type
_entity_poly.pdbx_seq_one_letter_code
_entity_poly.pdbx_strand_id
1 'polypeptide(L)'
;MPEKQNEKIVLDLVVATRENTSKLGYFVDDTVVNPGLGIPFYKTVLEGANYEHADWKDQCCVRTSQIHWRDDHSVSWLERHMEMTQGFLVIGKNPGLFVLGEPTHDRQDLDEKNRSLPDPKRTKAYIIPAGMGLILKKGTWHDFPVSCGPPVSAFILNTEEVVAALASMPQAGPMNHGDCYKLRLSEHWDFTMQFPDPRPFVQMHGLVPHPVAQPLMGKEGYGVGMSREEVKPGWGAGKKVFVIPVVNVEVFVPGCGGPSVQPHLQSVPEVANRGWRDYGNQRGLERLARMFKELGIPATAVINSEAAKVEKVNKAITDAGWEVGAHGVNNSSGAAKMNRGEEEAYFKQSLDDLEQSLGARPKTWLTPQFSVTERTPEIAAQSGIQAFLDFVDDDVPYHLVHEEGKRTLALPYCMETNDISLCLTKHFDGRQYAQAIEDHVRQLAKEDGEKVVCLGMHTFIAGTPARV
;
A
#
# COMPACT_ATOMS: atom_id res chain seq x y z
N MET A 1 47.71 -1.66 3.89
CA MET A 1 47.43 -1.74 2.45
C MET A 1 46.31 -0.75 2.17
N PRO A 2 46.40 0.14 1.18
CA PRO A 2 45.32 1.06 0.89
C PRO A 2 44.13 0.26 0.36
N GLU A 3 42.95 0.46 0.95
CA GLU A 3 41.69 -0.11 0.47
C GLU A 3 41.50 0.29 -0.99
N LYS A 4 41.42 -0.69 -1.89
CA LYS A 4 41.00 -0.45 -3.27
C LYS A 4 39.58 0.10 -3.21
N GLN A 5 39.41 1.37 -3.58
CA GLN A 5 38.10 1.94 -3.83
C GLN A 5 37.56 1.27 -5.10
N ASN A 6 36.67 0.29 -4.96
CA ASN A 6 35.97 -0.29 -6.10
C ASN A 6 35.22 0.82 -6.84
N GLU A 7 35.51 0.97 -8.13
CA GLU A 7 34.82 1.94 -8.99
C GLU A 7 33.33 1.60 -9.03
N LYS A 8 32.45 2.62 -9.03
CA LYS A 8 31.00 2.43 -9.04
C LYS A 8 30.42 2.94 -10.35
N ILE A 9 29.82 2.04 -11.13
CA ILE A 9 29.08 2.38 -12.35
C ILE A 9 27.60 2.44 -12.01
N VAL A 10 26.99 3.63 -12.17
CA VAL A 10 25.55 3.82 -12.02
C VAL A 10 24.92 3.91 -13.39
N LEU A 11 24.01 3.00 -13.70
CA LEU A 11 23.28 2.95 -14.97
C LEU A 11 22.23 4.06 -15.03
N ASP A 12 22.08 4.66 -16.20
CA ASP A 12 20.99 5.59 -16.46
C ASP A 12 19.65 4.84 -16.54
N LEU A 13 18.64 5.41 -15.87
CA LEU A 13 17.25 5.01 -16.09
C LEU A 13 16.72 5.66 -17.35
N VAL A 14 16.15 4.85 -18.23
CA VAL A 14 15.50 5.32 -19.45
C VAL A 14 14.17 4.60 -19.64
N VAL A 15 13.13 5.31 -20.09
CA VAL A 15 11.89 4.66 -20.51
C VAL A 15 12.15 3.92 -21.82
N ALA A 16 11.81 2.62 -21.87
CA ALA A 16 11.99 1.84 -23.08
C ALA A 16 11.03 2.30 -24.19
N THR A 17 11.56 2.41 -25.40
CA THR A 17 10.81 2.71 -26.62
C THR A 17 11.37 1.86 -27.75
N ARG A 18 10.59 1.65 -28.83
CA ARG A 18 11.09 0.97 -30.04
C ARG A 18 12.44 1.50 -30.53
N GLU A 19 12.61 2.81 -30.52
CA GLU A 19 13.82 3.46 -31.02
C GLU A 19 15.03 3.09 -30.17
N ASN A 20 14.94 3.27 -28.86
CA ASN A 20 16.07 3.10 -27.95
C ASN A 20 16.36 1.65 -27.55
N THR A 21 15.46 0.71 -27.88
CA THR A 21 15.66 -0.73 -27.72
C THR A 21 15.90 -1.49 -29.02
N SER A 22 15.92 -0.81 -30.18
CA SER A 22 16.07 -1.43 -31.51
C SER A 22 17.29 -2.34 -31.65
N LYS A 23 18.37 -2.05 -30.93
CA LYS A 23 19.59 -2.88 -30.91
C LYS A 23 19.54 -4.04 -29.93
N LEU A 24 18.56 -4.07 -29.04
CA LEU A 24 18.40 -5.07 -27.98
C LEU A 24 17.38 -6.15 -28.37
N GLY A 25 16.38 -5.80 -29.18
CA GLY A 25 15.32 -6.71 -29.59
C GLY A 25 14.08 -5.97 -30.07
N TYR A 26 12.94 -6.66 -30.00
CA TYR A 26 11.64 -6.17 -30.43
C TYR A 26 10.85 -5.65 -29.24
N PHE A 27 10.52 -4.36 -29.24
CA PHE A 27 9.63 -3.77 -28.25
C PHE A 27 8.19 -4.14 -28.58
N VAL A 28 7.48 -4.65 -27.58
CA VAL A 28 6.07 -5.06 -27.66
C VAL A 28 5.24 -4.03 -26.90
N ASP A 29 4.44 -3.27 -27.64
CA ASP A 29 3.57 -2.19 -27.17
C ASP A 29 2.16 -2.34 -27.77
N ASP A 30 1.35 -1.28 -27.71
CA ASP A 30 0.01 -1.21 -28.27
C ASP A 30 -0.01 -0.99 -29.80
N THR A 31 1.15 -1.04 -30.45
CA THR A 31 1.28 -0.87 -31.90
C THR A 31 1.49 -2.20 -32.62
N VAL A 32 0.97 -2.29 -33.84
CA VAL A 32 1.10 -3.46 -34.70
C VAL A 32 2.33 -3.33 -35.60
N VAL A 33 3.23 -4.32 -35.55
CA VAL A 33 4.45 -4.34 -36.37
C VAL A 33 4.12 -4.84 -37.77
N ASN A 34 4.60 -4.12 -38.79
CA ASN A 34 4.40 -4.47 -40.21
C ASN A 34 2.92 -4.82 -40.52
N PRO A 35 1.98 -3.87 -40.29
CA PRO A 35 0.56 -4.13 -40.45
C PRO A 35 0.24 -4.44 -41.92
N GLY A 36 -0.66 -5.41 -42.14
CA GLY A 36 -1.13 -5.74 -43.49
C GLY A 36 -1.32 -7.23 -43.78
N LEU A 37 -1.23 -8.10 -42.76
CA LEU A 37 -1.55 -9.52 -42.94
C LEU A 37 -3.08 -9.67 -43.11
N GLY A 38 -3.54 -9.86 -44.34
CA GLY A 38 -4.96 -9.93 -44.66
C GLY A 38 -5.58 -11.25 -44.20
N ILE A 39 -6.33 -11.25 -43.09
CA ILE A 39 -7.14 -12.40 -42.65
C ILE A 39 -8.61 -12.11 -42.97
N PRO A 40 -9.20 -12.73 -44.01
CA PRO A 40 -10.50 -12.34 -44.55
C PRO A 40 -11.68 -12.53 -43.58
N PHE A 41 -11.49 -13.31 -42.52
CA PHE A 41 -12.52 -13.59 -41.51
C PHE A 41 -12.64 -12.49 -40.43
N TYR A 42 -11.60 -11.68 -40.20
CA TYR A 42 -11.55 -10.71 -39.10
C TYR A 42 -11.41 -9.27 -39.62
N LYS A 43 -12.54 -8.67 -40.02
CA LYS A 43 -12.55 -7.32 -40.62
C LYS A 43 -12.21 -6.18 -39.65
N THR A 44 -12.21 -6.45 -38.35
CA THR A 44 -11.93 -5.46 -37.28
C THR A 44 -10.53 -5.61 -36.68
N VAL A 45 -9.69 -6.51 -37.21
CA VAL A 45 -8.35 -6.79 -36.68
C VAL A 45 -7.31 -6.20 -37.63
N LEU A 46 -6.39 -5.40 -37.08
CA LEU A 46 -5.18 -4.99 -37.78
C LEU A 46 -4.06 -5.98 -37.41
N GLU A 47 -3.78 -6.92 -38.32
CA GLU A 47 -2.81 -7.98 -38.08
C GLU A 47 -1.42 -7.59 -38.63
N GLY A 48 -0.39 -7.84 -37.83
CA GLY A 48 1.00 -7.62 -38.18
C GLY A 48 1.66 -8.85 -38.81
N ALA A 49 2.85 -8.67 -39.38
CA ALA A 49 3.70 -9.79 -39.77
C ALA A 49 4.39 -10.41 -38.54
N ASN A 50 4.90 -11.63 -38.69
CA ASN A 50 5.79 -12.24 -37.70
C ASN A 50 7.03 -11.36 -37.47
N TYR A 51 7.54 -11.35 -36.25
CA TYR A 51 8.84 -10.74 -35.94
C TYR A 51 9.95 -11.50 -36.68
N GLU A 52 10.61 -10.82 -37.62
CA GLU A 52 11.73 -11.39 -38.38
C GLU A 52 12.86 -11.79 -37.41
N HIS A 53 13.41 -13.01 -37.50
CA HIS A 53 14.48 -13.52 -36.62
C HIS A 53 14.13 -13.64 -35.12
N ALA A 54 12.85 -13.64 -34.75
CA ALA A 54 12.41 -14.15 -33.46
C ALA A 54 12.36 -15.68 -33.53
N ASP A 55 13.48 -16.33 -33.19
CA ASP A 55 13.65 -17.77 -33.31
C ASP A 55 13.73 -18.44 -31.93
N TRP A 56 13.17 -19.63 -31.83
CA TRP A 56 13.34 -20.53 -30.68
C TRP A 56 14.00 -21.82 -31.17
N LYS A 57 15.05 -22.25 -30.46
CA LYS A 57 15.86 -23.42 -30.84
C LYS A 57 15.03 -24.69 -31.10
N ASP A 58 14.06 -24.95 -30.23
CA ASP A 58 13.16 -26.12 -30.32
C ASP A 58 11.69 -25.68 -30.19
N GLN A 59 11.20 -25.58 -28.95
CA GLN A 59 9.87 -25.09 -28.62
C GLN A 59 9.95 -23.93 -27.64
N CYS A 60 9.09 -22.95 -27.84
CA CYS A 60 8.90 -21.87 -26.89
C CYS A 60 8.18 -22.41 -25.64
N CYS A 61 8.85 -22.29 -24.50
CA CYS A 61 8.29 -22.49 -23.18
C CYS A 61 7.75 -21.14 -22.67
N VAL A 62 6.56 -21.19 -22.09
CA VAL A 62 5.86 -20.01 -21.58
C VAL A 62 5.73 -20.10 -20.06
N ARG A 63 6.10 -19.04 -19.34
CA ARG A 63 6.07 -19.02 -17.88
C ARG A 63 5.54 -17.69 -17.35
N THR A 64 5.09 -17.71 -16.10
CA THR A 64 4.83 -16.50 -15.32
C THR A 64 5.81 -16.39 -14.17
N SER A 65 6.09 -15.17 -13.72
CA SER A 65 6.86 -14.90 -12.51
C SER A 65 6.34 -13.65 -11.83
N GLN A 66 6.28 -13.67 -10.51
CA GLN A 66 6.04 -12.48 -9.71
C GLN A 66 7.39 -11.97 -9.21
N ILE A 67 7.75 -10.77 -9.63
CA ILE A 67 9.04 -10.15 -9.35
C ILE A 67 8.83 -9.15 -8.23
N HIS A 68 9.53 -9.38 -7.12
CA HIS A 68 9.48 -8.53 -5.93
C HIS A 68 10.59 -7.48 -5.96
N TRP A 69 10.39 -6.43 -5.19
CA TRP A 69 11.38 -5.38 -5.00
C TRP A 69 12.61 -5.91 -4.25
N ARG A 70 13.78 -5.35 -4.59
CA ARG A 70 15.05 -5.59 -3.89
C ARG A 70 15.78 -4.28 -3.63
N ASP A 71 16.27 -4.08 -2.41
CA ASP A 71 16.90 -2.84 -1.95
C ASP A 71 18.40 -2.73 -2.27
N ASP A 72 19.02 -3.76 -2.84
CA ASP A 72 20.47 -3.79 -3.08
C ASP A 72 20.90 -3.04 -4.35
N HIS A 73 19.96 -2.82 -5.27
CA HIS A 73 20.11 -2.08 -6.53
C HIS A 73 21.28 -2.55 -7.41
N SER A 74 21.82 -3.75 -7.12
CA SER A 74 23.09 -4.22 -7.66
C SER A 74 22.89 -5.06 -8.91
N VAL A 75 23.71 -4.86 -9.92
CA VAL A 75 23.77 -5.76 -11.08
C VAL A 75 24.95 -6.68 -10.85
N SER A 76 24.67 -7.87 -10.33
CA SER A 76 25.71 -8.86 -9.99
C SER A 76 25.97 -9.85 -11.12
N TRP A 77 24.96 -10.08 -11.96
CA TRP A 77 24.97 -11.07 -13.02
C TRP A 77 24.47 -10.47 -14.32
N LEU A 78 25.05 -10.92 -15.41
CA LEU A 78 24.48 -10.73 -16.74
C LEU A 78 24.48 -12.09 -17.45
N GLU A 79 23.43 -12.33 -18.22
CA GLU A 79 23.30 -13.50 -19.07
C GLU A 79 22.95 -13.12 -20.51
N ARG A 80 23.23 -14.04 -21.43
CA ARG A 80 22.80 -13.97 -22.83
C ARG A 80 22.48 -15.36 -23.37
N HIS A 81 21.72 -15.37 -24.46
CA HIS A 81 21.29 -16.56 -25.20
C HIS A 81 21.73 -16.43 -26.66
N MET A 82 22.30 -17.47 -27.26
CA MET A 82 22.90 -17.44 -28.60
C MET A 82 22.11 -18.25 -29.63
N GLU A 83 21.27 -19.18 -29.20
CA GLU A 83 20.50 -20.08 -30.06
C GLU A 83 19.01 -19.71 -30.10
N MET A 84 18.53 -18.89 -29.15
CA MET A 84 17.12 -18.46 -29.05
C MET A 84 16.94 -16.96 -28.72
N THR A 85 15.73 -16.44 -28.99
CA THR A 85 15.27 -15.12 -28.53
C THR A 85 14.40 -15.23 -27.28
N GLN A 86 14.71 -14.48 -26.23
CA GLN A 86 13.98 -14.54 -24.97
C GLN A 86 12.97 -13.40 -24.86
N GLY A 87 11.75 -13.69 -24.42
CA GLY A 87 10.69 -12.69 -24.27
C GLY A 87 10.33 -12.42 -22.81
N PHE A 88 10.06 -11.17 -22.48
CA PHE A 88 9.51 -10.73 -21.20
C PHE A 88 8.41 -9.70 -21.45
N LEU A 89 7.17 -10.00 -21.04
CA LEU A 89 6.07 -9.06 -21.07
C LEU A 89 5.64 -8.73 -19.64
N VAL A 90 5.64 -7.45 -19.31
CA VAL A 90 5.16 -6.96 -18.03
C VAL A 90 3.63 -6.96 -18.05
N ILE A 91 3.03 -7.81 -17.22
CA ILE A 91 1.58 -7.93 -17.10
C ILE A 91 1.10 -7.28 -15.79
N GLY A 92 -0.03 -6.57 -15.87
CA GLY A 92 -0.62 -5.86 -14.73
C GLY A 92 -0.51 -4.33 -14.85
N LYS A 93 -0.45 -3.65 -13.70
CA LYS A 93 -0.53 -2.17 -13.60
C LYS A 93 0.81 -1.49 -13.24
N ASN A 94 1.85 -2.26 -12.97
CA ASN A 94 3.13 -1.75 -12.48
C ASN A 94 4.21 -1.89 -13.55
N PRO A 95 5.11 -0.90 -13.70
CA PRO A 95 6.27 -1.01 -14.59
C PRO A 95 7.36 -1.93 -14.02
N GLY A 96 8.18 -2.48 -14.91
CA GLY A 96 9.38 -3.25 -14.58
C GLY A 96 10.67 -2.51 -14.96
N LEU A 97 11.80 -2.88 -14.34
CA LEU A 97 13.14 -2.39 -14.67
C LEU A 97 13.98 -3.53 -15.23
N PHE A 98 14.52 -3.35 -16.44
CA PHE A 98 15.28 -4.34 -17.17
C PHE A 98 16.68 -3.78 -17.41
N VAL A 99 17.70 -4.42 -16.85
CA VAL A 99 19.09 -4.07 -17.18
C VAL A 99 19.47 -4.81 -18.45
N LEU A 100 19.75 -4.08 -19.52
CA LEU A 100 19.99 -4.63 -20.86
C LEU A 100 21.26 -4.05 -21.47
N GLY A 101 22.05 -4.91 -22.11
CA GLY A 101 23.27 -4.56 -22.84
C GLY A 101 23.25 -5.06 -24.29
N GLU A 102 23.77 -4.25 -25.21
CA GLU A 102 23.85 -4.62 -26.63
C GLU A 102 24.66 -5.91 -26.85
N PRO A 103 24.27 -6.78 -27.82
CA PRO A 103 25.05 -7.95 -28.15
C PRO A 103 26.47 -7.62 -28.57
N THR A 104 27.43 -8.42 -28.09
CA THR A 104 28.85 -8.21 -28.34
C THR A 104 29.47 -9.20 -29.32
N HIS A 105 28.81 -10.32 -29.62
CA HIS A 105 29.38 -11.43 -30.40
C HIS A 105 29.71 -11.07 -31.87
N ASP A 106 28.93 -10.19 -32.49
CA ASP A 106 29.13 -9.75 -33.89
C ASP A 106 29.83 -8.38 -34.02
N ARG A 107 30.29 -7.81 -32.91
CA ARG A 107 30.92 -6.48 -32.93
C ARG A 107 32.32 -6.53 -33.54
N GLN A 108 32.45 -5.87 -34.69
CA GLN A 108 33.72 -5.81 -35.44
C GLN A 108 34.81 -5.00 -34.72
N ASP A 109 34.43 -4.07 -33.86
CA ASP A 109 35.35 -3.21 -33.11
C ASP A 109 35.87 -3.85 -31.81
N LEU A 110 35.43 -5.07 -31.50
CA LEU A 110 35.92 -5.87 -30.38
C LEU A 110 36.80 -7.03 -30.85
N ASP A 111 37.82 -7.36 -30.06
CA ASP A 111 38.58 -8.60 -30.20
C ASP A 111 37.77 -9.83 -29.74
N GLU A 112 38.26 -11.02 -30.06
CA GLU A 112 37.58 -12.28 -29.76
C GLU A 112 37.24 -12.46 -28.27
N LYS A 113 38.13 -12.02 -27.38
CA LYS A 113 37.92 -12.07 -25.93
C LYS A 113 36.81 -11.14 -25.46
N ASN A 114 36.73 -9.93 -26.00
CA ASN A 114 35.73 -8.95 -25.60
C ASN A 114 34.35 -9.23 -26.23
N ARG A 115 34.30 -9.96 -27.35
CA ARG A 115 33.05 -10.46 -27.95
C ARG A 115 32.32 -11.47 -27.05
N SER A 116 33.04 -12.13 -26.14
CA SER A 116 32.41 -13.01 -25.14
C SER A 116 31.98 -12.30 -23.85
N LEU A 117 32.19 -11.00 -23.71
CA LEU A 117 31.85 -10.25 -22.49
C LEU A 117 30.80 -9.17 -22.77
N PRO A 118 29.99 -8.74 -21.79
CA PRO A 118 29.14 -7.55 -21.92
C PRO A 118 30.01 -6.29 -22.03
N ASP A 119 29.49 -5.27 -22.70
CA ASP A 119 30.07 -3.93 -22.72
C ASP A 119 29.33 -3.04 -21.69
N PRO A 120 29.94 -2.73 -20.53
CA PRO A 120 29.30 -1.91 -19.50
C PRO A 120 28.87 -0.53 -20.03
N LYS A 121 29.57 0.03 -21.02
CA LYS A 121 29.25 1.35 -21.60
C LYS A 121 28.02 1.32 -22.50
N ARG A 122 27.60 0.13 -22.95
CA ARG A 122 26.39 -0.10 -23.74
C ARG A 122 25.32 -0.86 -22.97
N THR A 123 25.40 -0.81 -21.65
CA THR A 123 24.41 -1.37 -20.73
C THR A 123 23.62 -0.22 -20.11
N LYS A 124 22.29 -0.36 -20.02
CA LYS A 124 21.40 0.64 -19.38
C LYS A 124 20.30 -0.06 -18.59
N ALA A 125 19.64 0.71 -17.71
CA ALA A 125 18.47 0.25 -16.98
C ALA A 125 17.20 0.82 -17.64
N TYR A 126 16.44 -0.05 -18.28
CA TYR A 126 15.23 0.29 -19.03
C TYR A 126 13.99 0.11 -18.16
N ILE A 127 13.19 1.16 -18.02
CA ILE A 127 11.84 1.08 -17.46
C ILE A 127 10.89 0.60 -18.56
N ILE A 128 10.29 -0.57 -18.35
CA ILE A 128 9.27 -1.15 -19.20
C ILE A 128 7.89 -0.77 -18.61
N PRO A 129 7.07 0.05 -19.30
CA PRO A 129 5.74 0.41 -18.82
C PRO A 129 4.84 -0.81 -18.62
N ALA A 130 3.80 -0.63 -17.81
CA ALA A 130 2.80 -1.66 -17.57
C ALA A 130 2.10 -2.06 -18.89
N GLY A 131 1.93 -3.37 -19.12
CA GLY A 131 1.31 -3.91 -20.34
C GLY A 131 2.24 -3.99 -21.55
N MET A 132 3.50 -3.60 -21.41
CA MET A 132 4.50 -3.65 -22.49
C MET A 132 5.56 -4.72 -22.23
N GLY A 133 6.40 -5.01 -23.23
CA GLY A 133 7.42 -6.03 -23.13
C GLY A 133 8.54 -5.91 -24.14
N LEU A 134 9.47 -6.85 -24.07
CA LEU A 134 10.59 -6.98 -24.99
C LEU A 134 10.79 -8.45 -25.38
N ILE A 135 11.02 -8.70 -26.67
CA ILE A 135 11.60 -9.95 -27.18
C ILE A 135 13.06 -9.64 -27.49
N LEU A 136 13.96 -10.06 -26.61
CA LEU A 136 15.40 -9.87 -26.73
C LEU A 136 15.93 -10.71 -27.89
N LYS A 137 16.69 -10.07 -28.79
CA LYS A 137 17.35 -10.80 -29.86
C LYS A 137 18.54 -11.60 -29.34
N LYS A 138 19.01 -12.55 -30.14
CA LYS A 138 20.18 -13.38 -29.81
C LYS A 138 21.37 -12.52 -29.40
N GLY A 139 22.01 -12.93 -28.32
CA GLY A 139 23.21 -12.37 -27.72
C GLY A 139 23.02 -11.08 -26.93
N THR A 140 21.78 -10.56 -26.81
CA THR A 140 21.51 -9.41 -25.93
C THR A 140 21.80 -9.81 -24.49
N TRP A 141 22.57 -8.96 -23.80
CA TRP A 141 22.92 -9.17 -22.40
C TRP A 141 21.80 -8.64 -21.52
N HIS A 142 21.46 -9.36 -20.45
CA HIS A 142 20.49 -8.88 -19.48
C HIS A 142 20.70 -9.40 -18.06
N ASP A 143 20.20 -8.65 -17.09
CA ASP A 143 19.91 -9.16 -15.74
C ASP A 143 18.47 -9.69 -15.72
N PHE A 144 18.10 -10.42 -14.66
CA PHE A 144 16.70 -10.76 -14.44
C PHE A 144 15.89 -9.49 -14.13
N PRO A 145 14.65 -9.34 -14.64
CA PRO A 145 13.90 -8.11 -14.42
C PRO A 145 13.65 -7.81 -12.94
N VAL A 146 13.51 -6.53 -12.61
CA VAL A 146 13.31 -6.01 -11.24
C VAL A 146 11.99 -5.22 -11.19
N SER A 147 11.29 -5.24 -10.05
CA SER A 147 10.11 -4.37 -9.88
C SER A 147 10.51 -2.91 -9.66
N CYS A 148 9.60 -1.96 -9.91
CA CYS A 148 9.81 -0.55 -9.61
C CYS A 148 9.08 -0.11 -8.32
N GLY A 149 9.13 -0.94 -7.27
CA GLY A 149 8.36 -0.76 -6.02
C GLY A 149 7.37 -1.91 -5.79
N PRO A 150 6.06 -1.74 -6.01
CA PRO A 150 5.13 -2.87 -5.90
C PRO A 150 5.54 -4.06 -6.78
N PRO A 151 5.18 -5.31 -6.42
CA PRO A 151 5.49 -6.47 -7.24
C PRO A 151 4.96 -6.32 -8.67
N VAL A 152 5.74 -6.82 -9.63
CA VAL A 152 5.38 -6.85 -11.04
C VAL A 152 5.28 -8.29 -11.52
N SER A 153 4.22 -8.61 -12.25
CA SER A 153 4.08 -9.93 -12.86
C SER A 153 4.68 -9.89 -14.27
N ALA A 154 5.43 -10.91 -14.65
CA ALA A 154 6.03 -11.04 -15.96
C ALA A 154 5.59 -12.33 -16.63
N PHE A 155 5.24 -12.26 -17.92
CA PHE A 155 5.07 -13.38 -18.82
C PHE A 155 6.38 -13.58 -19.58
N ILE A 156 6.96 -14.78 -19.51
CA ILE A 156 8.32 -15.07 -19.97
C ILE A 156 8.25 -16.12 -21.09
N LEU A 157 8.88 -15.82 -22.22
CA LEU A 157 9.08 -16.73 -23.35
C LEU A 157 10.53 -17.21 -23.33
N ASN A 158 10.74 -18.52 -23.19
CA ASN A 158 12.07 -19.13 -23.07
C ASN A 158 12.11 -20.51 -23.77
N THR A 159 13.15 -21.32 -23.58
CA THR A 159 13.15 -22.76 -23.92
C THR A 159 13.16 -23.63 -22.66
N GLU A 160 12.69 -24.87 -22.77
CA GLU A 160 12.75 -25.83 -21.65
C GLU A 160 14.20 -26.15 -21.24
N GLU A 161 15.12 -26.19 -22.21
CA GLU A 161 16.56 -26.44 -21.97
C GLU A 161 17.16 -25.39 -21.03
N VAL A 162 16.95 -24.09 -21.32
CA VAL A 162 17.47 -23.00 -20.48
C VAL A 162 16.87 -23.06 -19.07
N VAL A 163 15.58 -23.35 -18.98
CA VAL A 163 14.88 -23.51 -17.69
C VAL A 163 15.48 -24.65 -16.88
N ALA A 164 15.69 -25.81 -17.51
CA ALA A 164 16.25 -26.99 -16.86
C ALA A 164 17.70 -26.73 -16.42
N ALA A 165 18.51 -26.09 -17.27
CA ALA A 165 19.88 -25.71 -16.94
C ALA A 165 19.91 -24.81 -15.69
N LEU A 166 19.12 -23.74 -15.65
CA LEU A 166 19.04 -22.84 -14.50
C LEU A 166 18.55 -23.54 -13.23
N ALA A 167 17.50 -24.37 -13.34
CA ALA A 167 16.92 -25.08 -12.19
C ALA A 167 17.83 -26.19 -11.64
N SER A 168 18.74 -26.72 -12.46
CA SER A 168 19.68 -27.78 -12.06
C SER A 168 20.88 -27.28 -11.23
N MET A 169 21.09 -25.97 -11.16
CA MET A 169 22.23 -25.37 -10.45
C MET A 169 22.08 -25.55 -8.93
N PRO A 170 23.01 -26.22 -8.24
CA PRO A 170 22.92 -26.42 -6.79
C PRO A 170 23.21 -25.14 -5.98
N GLN A 171 23.99 -24.21 -6.57
CA GLN A 171 24.35 -22.92 -5.97
C GLN A 171 24.54 -21.88 -7.09
N ALA A 172 24.44 -20.59 -6.75
CA ALA A 172 24.64 -19.52 -7.72
C ALA A 172 26.10 -19.45 -8.20
N GLY A 173 26.32 -19.65 -9.50
CA GLY A 173 27.64 -19.63 -10.14
C GLY A 173 27.54 -19.27 -11.62
N PRO A 174 28.68 -18.95 -12.28
CA PRO A 174 28.73 -18.79 -13.73
C PRO A 174 28.24 -20.04 -14.47
N MET A 175 27.64 -19.86 -15.64
CA MET A 175 27.14 -20.94 -16.49
C MET A 175 27.58 -20.71 -17.93
N ASN A 176 28.00 -21.79 -18.58
CA ASN A 176 28.31 -21.82 -20.00
C ASN A 176 27.98 -23.21 -20.56
N HIS A 177 26.74 -23.63 -20.38
CA HIS A 177 26.24 -24.91 -20.89
C HIS A 177 24.78 -24.75 -21.31
N GLY A 178 24.36 -25.51 -22.32
CA GLY A 178 23.13 -25.24 -23.06
C GLY A 178 23.17 -23.85 -23.70
N ASP A 179 21.99 -23.25 -23.93
CA ASP A 179 21.88 -21.90 -24.50
C ASP A 179 21.93 -20.78 -23.44
N CYS A 180 22.49 -21.02 -22.26
CA CYS A 180 22.60 -19.99 -21.20
C CYS A 180 24.07 -19.70 -20.92
N TYR A 181 24.51 -18.50 -21.31
CA TYR A 181 25.81 -17.96 -20.91
C TYR A 181 25.61 -16.90 -19.83
N LYS A 182 25.92 -17.24 -18.58
CA LYS A 182 25.73 -16.40 -17.40
C LYS A 182 27.07 -16.17 -16.69
N LEU A 183 27.40 -14.92 -16.40
CA LEU A 183 28.64 -14.56 -15.72
C LEU A 183 28.40 -13.62 -14.54
N ARG A 184 29.34 -13.63 -13.59
CA ARG A 184 29.35 -12.71 -12.45
C ARG A 184 30.26 -11.54 -12.77
N LEU A 185 29.76 -10.30 -12.65
CA LEU A 185 30.57 -9.12 -13.03
C LEU A 185 31.87 -8.99 -12.23
N SER A 186 31.83 -9.32 -10.93
CA SER A 186 33.01 -9.22 -10.05
C SER A 186 34.15 -10.20 -10.37
N GLU A 187 33.90 -11.22 -11.21
CA GLU A 187 34.96 -12.14 -11.68
C GLU A 187 35.74 -11.56 -12.88
N HIS A 188 35.19 -10.53 -13.53
CA HIS A 188 35.74 -9.94 -14.75
C HIS A 188 36.17 -8.47 -14.57
N TRP A 189 35.60 -7.75 -13.60
CA TRP A 189 35.87 -6.33 -13.36
C TRP A 189 36.01 -5.99 -11.87
N ASP A 190 36.82 -4.95 -11.58
CA ASP A 190 37.05 -4.39 -10.23
C ASP A 190 36.09 -3.21 -9.94
N PHE A 191 34.85 -3.29 -10.47
CA PHE A 191 33.79 -2.30 -10.25
C PHE A 191 32.50 -2.94 -9.75
N THR A 192 31.63 -2.14 -9.13
CA THR A 192 30.23 -2.49 -8.87
C THR A 192 29.31 -1.77 -9.84
N MET A 193 28.41 -2.49 -10.51
CA MET A 193 27.36 -1.91 -11.34
C MET A 193 26.05 -1.84 -10.56
N GLN A 194 25.37 -0.70 -10.63
CA GLN A 194 24.09 -0.47 -9.95
C GLN A 194 23.15 0.36 -10.81
N PHE A 195 21.86 0.33 -10.52
CA PHE A 195 20.87 1.29 -11.02
C PHE A 195 20.35 2.18 -9.86
N PRO A 196 19.91 3.42 -10.10
CA PRO A 196 19.32 4.24 -9.05
C PRO A 196 17.91 3.72 -8.69
N ASP A 197 17.36 4.18 -7.55
CA ASP A 197 15.99 3.87 -7.17
C ASP A 197 15.01 4.29 -8.29
N PRO A 198 14.26 3.35 -8.91
CA PRO A 198 13.37 3.68 -10.01
C PRO A 198 12.06 4.32 -9.56
N ARG A 199 11.69 4.27 -8.27
CA ARG A 199 10.37 4.72 -7.77
C ARG A 199 10.11 6.21 -8.05
N PRO A 200 11.03 7.16 -7.77
CA PRO A 200 10.82 8.56 -8.12
C PRO A 200 10.75 8.77 -9.63
N PHE A 201 11.52 8.00 -10.40
CA PHE A 201 11.57 8.11 -11.86
C PHE A 201 10.24 7.69 -12.50
N VAL A 202 9.68 6.54 -12.09
CA VAL A 202 8.40 6.06 -12.63
C VAL A 202 7.23 6.94 -12.21
N GLN A 203 7.31 7.57 -11.03
CA GLN A 203 6.31 8.54 -10.59
C GLN A 203 6.38 9.84 -11.40
N MET A 204 7.58 10.39 -11.59
CA MET A 204 7.80 11.60 -12.39
C MET A 204 7.34 11.45 -13.85
N HIS A 205 7.45 10.25 -14.42
CA HIS A 205 7.02 9.96 -15.78
C HIS A 205 5.56 9.46 -15.87
N GLY A 206 4.80 9.43 -14.77
CA GLY A 206 3.41 8.98 -14.77
C GLY A 206 3.21 7.52 -15.17
N LEU A 207 4.23 6.67 -14.97
CA LEU A 207 4.23 5.25 -15.38
C LEU A 207 3.63 4.32 -14.33
N VAL A 208 3.46 4.81 -13.11
CA VAL A 208 2.59 4.21 -12.10
C VAL A 208 1.26 4.95 -12.14
N PRO A 209 0.11 4.25 -12.04
CA PRO A 209 -1.16 4.93 -11.85
C PRO A 209 -1.02 5.83 -10.63
N HIS A 210 -1.13 7.14 -10.83
CA HIS A 210 -1.47 8.00 -9.70
C HIS A 210 -2.78 7.42 -9.13
N PRO A 211 -2.91 7.21 -7.81
CA PRO A 211 -4.24 7.12 -7.25
C PRO A 211 -4.96 8.35 -7.79
N VAL A 212 -6.01 8.13 -8.59
CA VAL A 212 -6.87 9.20 -9.09
C VAL A 212 -7.10 10.09 -7.88
N ALA A 213 -6.76 11.38 -7.99
CA ALA A 213 -7.04 12.32 -6.93
C ALA A 213 -8.55 12.24 -6.68
N GLN A 214 -8.96 11.45 -5.69
CA GLN A 214 -10.34 11.41 -5.31
C GLN A 214 -10.62 12.80 -4.75
N PRO A 215 -11.66 13.49 -5.23
CA PRO A 215 -12.04 14.75 -4.60
C PRO A 215 -12.17 14.49 -3.11
N LEU A 216 -11.54 15.34 -2.29
CA LEU A 216 -11.60 15.23 -0.84
C LEU A 216 -13.06 15.09 -0.43
N MET A 217 -13.37 14.10 0.40
CA MET A 217 -14.73 13.98 0.87
C MET A 217 -15.07 15.20 1.75
N GLY A 218 -16.17 15.90 1.45
CA GLY A 218 -16.54 17.20 2.02
C GLY A 218 -17.64 17.89 1.21
N LYS A 219 -17.73 19.23 1.27
CA LYS A 219 -18.86 20.05 0.77
C LYS A 219 -19.43 19.68 -0.62
N GLU A 220 -18.63 19.11 -1.53
CA GLU A 220 -19.06 18.74 -2.89
C GLU A 220 -18.94 17.23 -3.20
N GLY A 221 -18.64 16.38 -2.22
CA GLY A 221 -18.64 14.92 -2.39
C GLY A 221 -18.49 14.18 -1.06
N TYR A 222 -19.49 13.41 -0.62
CA TYR A 222 -19.42 12.62 0.62
C TYR A 222 -19.30 11.10 0.35
N GLY A 223 -18.91 10.78 -0.89
CA GLY A 223 -18.99 9.45 -1.49
C GLY A 223 -19.76 9.50 -2.82
N VAL A 224 -19.72 8.40 -3.57
CA VAL A 224 -20.40 8.31 -4.87
C VAL A 224 -21.92 8.44 -4.67
N GLY A 225 -22.55 9.41 -5.32
CA GLY A 225 -24.01 9.59 -5.26
C GLY A 225 -24.55 10.13 -3.92
N MET A 226 -23.69 10.63 -3.05
CA MET A 226 -24.07 11.07 -1.70
C MET A 226 -24.22 12.58 -1.58
N SER A 227 -25.15 13.00 -0.73
CA SER A 227 -25.37 14.43 -0.40
C SER A 227 -25.45 14.65 1.11
N ARG A 228 -25.27 15.91 1.53
CA ARG A 228 -25.37 16.34 2.93
C ARG A 228 -26.68 17.08 3.16
N GLU A 229 -27.34 16.76 4.27
CA GLU A 229 -28.49 17.50 4.80
C GLU A 229 -28.19 17.94 6.23
N GLU A 230 -28.28 19.24 6.50
CA GLU A 230 -28.06 19.79 7.84
C GLU A 230 -29.10 19.27 8.85
N VAL A 231 -28.68 19.00 10.08
CA VAL A 231 -29.62 18.75 11.17
C VAL A 231 -30.46 20.01 11.46
N LYS A 232 -31.71 19.81 11.85
CA LYS A 232 -32.57 20.91 12.27
C LYS A 232 -32.10 21.47 13.62
N PRO A 233 -32.10 22.80 13.81
CA PRO A 233 -31.81 23.40 15.12
C PRO A 233 -32.71 22.86 16.24
N GLY A 234 -32.18 22.84 17.47
CA GLY A 234 -32.87 22.36 18.67
C GLY A 234 -32.56 20.91 19.04
N TRP A 235 -31.59 20.26 18.38
CA TRP A 235 -31.14 18.90 18.71
C TRP A 235 -30.38 18.85 20.04
N GLY A 236 -29.93 20.01 20.50
CA GLY A 236 -29.11 20.15 21.67
C GLY A 236 -29.88 20.31 22.99
N ALA A 237 -31.21 20.20 22.99
CA ALA A 237 -32.04 20.25 24.21
C ALA A 237 -31.67 21.41 25.17
N GLY A 238 -31.30 22.58 24.63
CA GLY A 238 -30.89 23.75 25.39
C GLY A 238 -29.42 23.79 25.84
N LYS A 239 -28.60 22.80 25.45
CA LYS A 239 -27.15 22.78 25.61
C LYS A 239 -26.47 23.27 24.34
N LYS A 240 -25.39 24.03 24.50
CA LYS A 240 -24.62 24.58 23.36
C LYS A 240 -23.60 23.62 22.77
N VAL A 241 -22.93 22.83 23.60
CA VAL A 241 -21.86 21.93 23.18
C VAL A 241 -22.10 20.54 23.76
N PHE A 242 -22.10 19.54 22.89
CA PHE A 242 -22.21 18.12 23.22
C PHE A 242 -20.83 17.50 23.12
N VAL A 243 -20.31 17.04 24.25
CA VAL A 243 -19.02 16.34 24.28
C VAL A 243 -19.28 14.85 24.34
N ILE A 244 -18.76 14.11 23.36
CA ILE A 244 -18.88 12.66 23.25
C ILE A 244 -17.48 12.07 23.43
N PRO A 245 -17.15 11.51 24.61
CA PRO A 245 -15.89 10.79 24.78
C PRO A 245 -15.89 9.53 23.91
N VAL A 246 -14.94 9.44 22.98
CA VAL A 246 -14.74 8.29 22.09
C VAL A 246 -13.46 7.56 22.48
N VAL A 247 -13.60 6.40 23.11
CA VAL A 247 -12.48 5.57 23.58
C VAL A 247 -12.14 4.52 22.53
N ASN A 248 -10.99 4.69 21.88
CA ASN A 248 -10.44 3.80 20.87
C ASN A 248 -9.74 2.61 21.55
N VAL A 249 -10.24 1.39 21.28
CA VAL A 249 -9.71 0.13 21.80
C VAL A 249 -9.16 -0.69 20.63
N GLU A 250 -7.84 -0.58 20.44
CA GLU A 250 -7.19 -0.95 19.19
C GLU A 250 -6.17 -2.07 19.36
N VAL A 251 -6.09 -2.96 18.38
CA VAL A 251 -5.04 -3.97 18.25
C VAL A 251 -4.35 -3.84 16.90
N PHE A 252 -3.07 -4.21 16.89
CA PHE A 252 -2.20 -4.07 15.73
C PHE A 252 -1.55 -5.42 15.45
N VAL A 253 -1.54 -5.83 14.18
CA VAL A 253 -0.93 -7.07 13.73
C VAL A 253 0.58 -6.99 13.97
N PRO A 254 1.20 -8.00 14.63
CA PRO A 254 2.64 -8.02 14.85
C PRO A 254 3.42 -7.84 13.55
N GLY A 255 4.38 -6.91 13.54
CA GLY A 255 5.20 -6.60 12.37
C GLY A 255 4.59 -5.58 11.40
N CYS A 256 3.33 -5.18 11.58
CA CYS A 256 2.68 -4.17 10.75
C CYS A 256 2.81 -2.72 11.30
N GLY A 257 3.53 -2.54 12.40
CA GLY A 257 3.71 -1.24 13.05
C GLY A 257 2.47 -0.75 13.81
N GLY A 258 2.48 0.53 14.20
CA GLY A 258 1.39 1.19 14.93
C GLY A 258 1.89 2.41 15.71
N PRO A 259 1.01 3.12 16.43
CA PRO A 259 1.39 4.20 17.34
C PRO A 259 2.49 3.74 18.29
N SER A 260 3.51 4.58 18.46
CA SER A 260 4.71 4.24 19.20
C SER A 260 5.02 5.31 20.24
N VAL A 261 5.12 4.91 21.50
CA VAL A 261 5.57 5.80 22.59
C VAL A 261 7.06 6.13 22.45
N GLN A 262 7.83 5.22 21.86
CA GLN A 262 9.25 5.40 21.57
C GLN A 262 9.52 4.90 20.13
N PRO A 263 9.31 5.74 19.09
CA PRO A 263 9.39 5.32 17.69
C PRO A 263 10.73 4.72 17.25
N HIS A 264 11.81 5.04 17.96
CA HIS A 264 13.15 4.52 17.69
C HIS A 264 13.37 3.07 18.17
N LEU A 265 12.46 2.51 18.99
CA LEU A 265 12.55 1.14 19.51
C LEU A 265 11.86 0.14 18.58
N GLN A 266 12.55 -0.25 17.49
CA GLN A 266 12.01 -1.12 16.43
C GLN A 266 12.52 -2.57 16.53
N SER A 267 12.42 -3.18 17.72
CA SER A 267 12.81 -4.58 17.92
C SER A 267 11.80 -5.57 17.33
N VAL A 268 12.25 -6.78 17.00
CA VAL A 268 11.40 -7.93 16.64
C VAL A 268 11.72 -9.09 17.59
N PRO A 269 10.81 -9.47 18.50
CA PRO A 269 9.47 -8.91 18.69
C PRO A 269 9.50 -7.47 19.26
N GLU A 270 8.48 -6.68 18.93
CA GLU A 270 8.35 -5.28 19.35
C GLU A 270 7.92 -5.21 20.83
N VAL A 271 8.85 -5.33 21.78
CA VAL A 271 8.48 -5.43 23.21
C VAL A 271 7.93 -4.11 23.77
N ALA A 272 8.60 -2.98 23.48
CA ALA A 272 8.29 -1.70 24.11
C ALA A 272 6.97 -1.10 23.60
N ASN A 273 6.87 -0.85 22.29
CA ASN A 273 5.75 -0.15 21.69
C ASN A 273 4.48 -1.02 21.62
N ARG A 274 4.60 -2.32 21.28
CA ARG A 274 3.44 -3.24 21.35
C ARG A 274 3.01 -3.48 22.79
N GLY A 275 3.95 -3.73 23.70
CA GLY A 275 3.65 -3.92 25.12
C GLY A 275 2.95 -2.71 25.74
N TRP A 276 3.29 -1.49 25.29
CA TRP A 276 2.60 -0.26 25.68
C TRP A 276 1.14 -0.20 25.17
N ARG A 277 0.89 -0.58 23.92
CA ARG A 277 -0.48 -0.69 23.36
C ARG A 277 -1.31 -1.75 24.09
N ASP A 278 -0.73 -2.92 24.32
CA ASP A 278 -1.36 -4.02 25.08
C ASP A 278 -1.65 -3.61 26.53
N TYR A 279 -0.74 -2.87 27.17
CA TYR A 279 -0.94 -2.29 28.50
C TYR A 279 -2.16 -1.36 28.52
N GLY A 280 -2.34 -0.54 27.47
CA GLY A 280 -3.52 0.29 27.31
C GLY A 280 -4.81 -0.50 27.36
N ASN A 281 -4.95 -1.49 26.49
CA ASN A 281 -6.17 -2.31 26.43
C ASN A 281 -6.43 -3.09 27.72
N GLN A 282 -5.39 -3.53 28.43
CA GLN A 282 -5.57 -4.32 29.65
C GLN A 282 -5.70 -3.49 30.93
N ARG A 283 -5.09 -2.31 31.01
CA ARG A 283 -5.00 -1.49 32.25
C ARG A 283 -5.51 -0.09 32.05
N GLY A 284 -5.22 0.52 30.91
CA GLY A 284 -5.73 1.85 30.58
C GLY A 284 -7.24 1.85 30.42
N LEU A 285 -7.80 0.83 29.76
CA LEU A 285 -9.25 0.68 29.60
C LEU A 285 -9.98 0.59 30.95
N GLU A 286 -9.52 -0.26 31.88
CA GLU A 286 -10.09 -0.37 33.24
C GLU A 286 -10.05 0.96 34.00
N ARG A 287 -8.97 1.75 33.79
CA ARG A 287 -8.77 3.03 34.44
C ARG A 287 -9.71 4.10 33.90
N LEU A 288 -9.85 4.19 32.58
CA LEU A 288 -10.82 5.09 31.93
C LEU A 288 -12.26 4.71 32.33
N ALA A 289 -12.61 3.41 32.28
CA ALA A 289 -13.92 2.93 32.70
C ALA A 289 -14.28 3.35 34.13
N ARG A 290 -13.33 3.23 35.05
CA ARG A 290 -13.51 3.68 36.43
C ARG A 290 -13.68 5.19 36.54
N MET A 291 -12.81 5.97 35.91
CA MET A 291 -12.87 7.43 35.93
C MET A 291 -14.21 7.95 35.41
N PHE A 292 -14.64 7.49 34.23
CA PHE A 292 -15.93 7.88 33.66
C PHE A 292 -17.11 7.47 34.53
N LYS A 293 -17.06 6.29 35.15
CA LYS A 293 -18.08 5.85 36.12
C LYS A 293 -18.13 6.73 37.36
N GLU A 294 -16.98 7.11 37.93
CA GLU A 294 -16.89 8.02 39.09
C GLU A 294 -17.42 9.42 38.76
N LEU A 295 -17.19 9.89 37.53
CA LEU A 295 -17.70 11.17 37.04
C LEU A 295 -19.17 11.12 36.58
N GLY A 296 -19.76 9.92 36.46
CA GLY A 296 -21.11 9.74 35.93
C GLY A 296 -21.24 10.14 34.45
N ILE A 297 -20.14 10.07 33.69
CA ILE A 297 -20.09 10.45 32.27
C ILE A 297 -20.10 9.19 31.41
N PRO A 298 -21.06 9.04 30.48
CA PRO A 298 -21.03 7.93 29.52
C PRO A 298 -19.98 8.18 28.42
N ALA A 299 -19.50 7.10 27.81
CA ALA A 299 -18.59 7.14 26.67
C ALA A 299 -19.04 6.14 25.60
N THR A 300 -18.44 6.28 24.42
CA THR A 300 -18.55 5.32 23.31
C THR A 300 -17.20 4.64 23.12
N ALA A 301 -17.15 3.32 23.23
CA ALA A 301 -15.96 2.55 22.90
C ALA A 301 -16.00 2.13 21.43
N VAL A 302 -15.13 2.71 20.60
CA VAL A 302 -14.90 2.22 19.24
C VAL A 302 -13.81 1.15 19.29
N ILE A 303 -14.19 -0.10 18.99
CA ILE A 303 -13.39 -1.28 19.30
C ILE A 303 -13.12 -2.12 18.05
N ASN A 304 -11.87 -2.54 17.88
CA ASN A 304 -11.51 -3.55 16.90
C ASN A 304 -12.11 -4.91 17.29
N SER A 305 -12.67 -5.65 16.33
CA SER A 305 -13.32 -6.92 16.63
C SER A 305 -12.36 -7.97 17.21
N GLU A 306 -11.08 -7.94 16.82
CA GLU A 306 -10.03 -8.78 17.43
C GLU A 306 -9.77 -8.43 18.91
N ALA A 307 -9.84 -7.15 19.28
CA ALA A 307 -9.67 -6.71 20.66
C ALA A 307 -10.83 -7.19 21.55
N ALA A 308 -12.06 -7.20 21.03
CA ALA A 308 -13.25 -7.65 21.75
C ALA A 308 -13.24 -9.15 22.09
N LYS A 309 -12.44 -9.96 21.38
CA LYS A 309 -12.25 -11.40 21.65
C LYS A 309 -11.34 -11.64 22.86
N VAL A 310 -10.59 -10.65 23.31
CA VAL A 310 -9.77 -10.75 24.52
C VAL A 310 -10.67 -10.65 25.74
N GLU A 311 -10.79 -11.74 26.52
CA GLU A 311 -11.69 -11.85 27.69
C GLU A 311 -11.63 -10.63 28.61
N LYS A 312 -10.42 -10.15 28.89
CA LYS A 312 -10.21 -9.00 29.76
C LYS A 312 -10.77 -7.70 29.19
N VAL A 313 -10.60 -7.47 27.89
CA VAL A 313 -11.12 -6.29 27.18
C VAL A 313 -12.64 -6.36 27.11
N ASN A 314 -13.16 -7.53 26.72
CA ASN A 314 -14.59 -7.82 26.67
C ASN A 314 -15.28 -7.48 28.00
N LYS A 315 -14.78 -8.07 29.09
CA LYS A 315 -15.30 -7.83 30.44
C LYS A 315 -15.25 -6.36 30.83
N ALA A 316 -14.15 -5.66 30.54
CA ALA A 316 -14.02 -4.25 30.87
C ALA A 316 -15.05 -3.37 30.13
N ILE A 317 -15.33 -3.67 28.85
CA ILE A 317 -16.36 -2.97 28.07
C ILE A 317 -17.76 -3.29 28.58
N THR A 318 -18.08 -4.56 28.82
CA THR A 318 -19.38 -4.98 29.37
C THR A 318 -19.66 -4.36 30.74
N ASP A 319 -18.67 -4.38 31.65
CA ASP A 319 -18.79 -3.81 32.99
C ASP A 319 -18.90 -2.26 32.96
N ALA A 320 -18.31 -1.61 31.95
CA ALA A 320 -18.40 -0.16 31.78
C ALA A 320 -19.80 0.30 31.35
N GLY A 321 -20.55 -0.54 30.63
CA GLY A 321 -21.90 -0.20 30.14
C GLY A 321 -21.90 0.93 29.11
N TRP A 322 -20.79 1.12 28.41
CA TRP A 322 -20.63 2.13 27.35
C TRP A 322 -21.33 1.70 26.06
N GLU A 323 -21.62 2.67 25.19
CA GLU A 323 -21.97 2.37 23.82
C GLU A 323 -20.79 1.66 23.12
N VAL A 324 -21.06 0.64 22.32
CA VAL A 324 -20.05 -0.05 21.50
C VAL A 324 -20.20 0.40 20.04
N GLY A 325 -19.16 1.06 19.53
CA GLY A 325 -18.95 1.33 18.11
C GLY A 325 -17.97 0.33 17.50
N ALA A 326 -18.17 0.03 16.22
CA ALA A 326 -17.24 -0.80 15.46
C ALA A 326 -16.07 0.04 14.94
N HIS A 327 -14.87 -0.51 15.07
CA HIS A 327 -13.66 0.07 14.52
C HIS A 327 -12.93 -0.97 13.64
N GLY A 328 -13.64 -1.64 12.74
CA GLY A 328 -13.05 -2.69 11.89
C GLY A 328 -12.51 -3.91 12.66
N VAL A 329 -11.68 -4.72 12.01
CA VAL A 329 -11.15 -5.98 12.55
C VAL A 329 -9.90 -5.74 13.41
N ASN A 330 -8.96 -4.93 12.91
CA ASN A 330 -7.75 -4.45 13.58
C ASN A 330 -7.30 -3.13 12.95
N ASN A 331 -6.36 -2.44 13.59
CA ASN A 331 -5.85 -1.15 13.12
C ASN A 331 -4.58 -1.28 12.26
N SER A 332 -4.37 -2.42 11.59
CA SER A 332 -3.26 -2.68 10.65
C SER A 332 -3.71 -2.91 9.20
N SER A 333 -4.91 -3.44 8.99
CA SER A 333 -5.50 -3.69 7.67
C SER A 333 -6.66 -2.72 7.39
N GLY A 334 -6.33 -1.50 6.96
CA GLY A 334 -7.32 -0.47 6.57
C GLY A 334 -8.02 -0.75 5.23
N ALA A 335 -9.13 -0.04 4.97
CA ALA A 335 -10.00 -0.23 3.80
C ALA A 335 -9.48 0.43 2.50
N ALA A 336 -8.54 1.37 2.58
CA ALA A 336 -8.08 2.19 1.45
C ALA A 336 -7.56 1.40 0.22
N LYS A 337 -7.17 0.13 0.39
CA LYS A 337 -6.66 -0.74 -0.68
C LYS A 337 -7.62 -1.86 -1.08
N MET A 338 -8.76 -1.96 -0.43
CA MET A 338 -9.77 -2.97 -0.72
C MET A 338 -10.53 -2.61 -2.00
N ASN A 339 -11.03 -3.61 -2.72
CA ASN A 339 -12.14 -3.43 -3.65
C ASN A 339 -13.49 -3.46 -2.92
N ARG A 340 -14.59 -3.18 -3.61
CA ARG A 340 -15.93 -3.13 -3.00
C ARG A 340 -16.30 -4.41 -2.24
N GLY A 341 -16.12 -5.58 -2.86
CA GLY A 341 -16.49 -6.86 -2.25
C GLY A 341 -15.62 -7.20 -1.03
N GLU A 342 -14.34 -6.84 -1.06
CA GLU A 342 -13.44 -6.97 0.10
C GLU A 342 -13.89 -6.08 1.27
N GLU A 343 -14.30 -4.83 0.98
CA GLU A 343 -14.77 -3.91 2.01
C GLU A 343 -16.12 -4.31 2.60
N GLU A 344 -17.08 -4.74 1.79
CA GLU A 344 -18.36 -5.29 2.27
C GLU A 344 -18.14 -6.51 3.18
N ALA A 345 -17.23 -7.41 2.79
CA ALA A 345 -16.86 -8.57 3.60
C ALA A 345 -16.17 -8.15 4.92
N TYR A 346 -15.33 -7.10 4.88
CA TYR A 346 -14.65 -6.56 6.05
C TYR A 346 -15.63 -5.94 7.07
N PHE A 347 -16.60 -5.15 6.61
CA PHE A 347 -17.68 -4.62 7.45
C PHE A 347 -18.48 -5.75 8.08
N LYS A 348 -18.90 -6.73 7.28
CA LYS A 348 -19.65 -7.88 7.76
C LYS A 348 -18.87 -8.64 8.84
N GLN A 349 -17.60 -8.95 8.59
CA GLN A 349 -16.76 -9.66 9.55
C GLN A 349 -16.63 -8.90 10.86
N SER A 350 -16.27 -7.60 10.82
CA SER A 350 -16.10 -6.79 12.02
C SER A 350 -17.37 -6.73 12.86
N LEU A 351 -18.52 -6.47 12.23
CA LEU A 351 -19.80 -6.34 12.92
C LEU A 351 -20.31 -7.68 13.49
N ASP A 352 -20.17 -8.78 12.75
CA ASP A 352 -20.57 -10.11 13.22
C ASP A 352 -19.69 -10.57 14.40
N ASP A 353 -18.37 -10.35 14.31
CA ASP A 353 -17.44 -10.66 15.40
C ASP A 353 -17.77 -9.87 16.68
N LEU A 354 -18.11 -8.59 16.53
CA LEU A 354 -18.48 -7.72 17.66
C LEU A 354 -19.82 -8.12 18.26
N GLU A 355 -20.82 -8.43 17.43
CA GLU A 355 -22.11 -8.95 17.88
C GLU A 355 -21.96 -10.27 18.64
N GLN A 356 -21.12 -11.19 18.13
CA GLN A 356 -20.81 -12.44 18.81
C GLN A 356 -20.09 -12.21 20.15
N SER A 357 -19.15 -11.26 20.20
CA SER A 357 -18.32 -11.04 21.38
C SER A 357 -19.05 -10.25 22.47
N LEU A 358 -19.83 -9.23 22.10
CA LEU A 358 -20.41 -8.25 23.02
C LEU A 358 -21.94 -8.31 23.09
N GLY A 359 -22.58 -9.20 22.32
CA GLY A 359 -24.00 -9.52 22.40
C GLY A 359 -24.94 -8.56 21.67
N ALA A 360 -24.42 -7.50 21.06
CA ALA A 360 -25.20 -6.54 20.28
C ALA A 360 -24.41 -6.05 19.07
N ARG A 361 -25.09 -5.96 17.93
CA ARG A 361 -24.51 -5.40 16.70
C ARG A 361 -24.28 -3.89 16.84
N PRO A 362 -23.04 -3.39 16.65
CA PRO A 362 -22.75 -1.96 16.69
C PRO A 362 -23.52 -1.17 15.64
N LYS A 363 -23.88 0.06 15.99
CA LYS A 363 -24.56 1.03 15.09
C LYS A 363 -23.73 2.28 14.81
N THR A 364 -22.57 2.38 15.44
CA THR A 364 -21.61 3.47 15.26
C THR A 364 -20.36 2.90 14.61
N TRP A 365 -19.79 3.61 13.64
CA TRP A 365 -18.60 3.18 12.93
C TRP A 365 -17.55 4.28 12.87
N LEU A 366 -16.29 3.89 13.09
CA LEU A 366 -15.09 4.65 12.77
C LEU A 366 -14.17 3.75 11.95
N THR A 367 -13.68 4.19 10.81
CA THR A 367 -12.82 3.36 9.95
C THR A 367 -11.38 3.33 10.51
N PRO A 368 -10.77 2.15 10.67
CA PRO A 368 -9.36 2.03 11.04
C PRO A 368 -8.44 2.92 10.21
N GLN A 369 -7.49 3.58 10.87
CA GLN A 369 -6.52 4.50 10.26
C GLN A 369 -7.13 5.65 9.44
N PHE A 370 -8.42 5.98 9.59
CA PHE A 370 -9.14 6.86 8.65
C PHE A 370 -8.96 6.44 7.18
N SER A 371 -8.84 5.14 6.94
CA SER A 371 -8.58 4.56 5.61
C SER A 371 -9.84 4.44 4.75
N VAL A 372 -10.67 5.48 4.80
CA VAL A 372 -11.97 5.59 4.15
C VAL A 372 -11.81 5.67 2.63
N THR A 373 -12.76 5.08 1.90
CA THR A 373 -12.90 5.19 0.44
C THR A 373 -14.22 5.87 0.08
N GLU A 374 -14.38 6.29 -1.18
CA GLU A 374 -15.62 6.92 -1.70
C GLU A 374 -16.92 6.08 -1.52
N ARG A 375 -16.79 4.79 -1.23
CA ARG A 375 -17.91 3.85 -1.04
C ARG A 375 -18.10 3.44 0.42
N THR A 376 -17.15 3.73 1.31
CA THR A 376 -17.22 3.34 2.72
C THR A 376 -18.49 3.84 3.40
N PRO A 377 -18.94 5.10 3.22
CA PRO A 377 -20.15 5.56 3.87
C PRO A 377 -21.41 4.82 3.39
N GLU A 378 -21.49 4.51 2.08
CA GLU A 378 -22.59 3.71 1.50
C GLU A 378 -22.61 2.29 2.10
N ILE A 379 -21.46 1.61 2.12
CA ILE A 379 -21.31 0.26 2.68
C ILE A 379 -21.68 0.25 4.17
N ALA A 380 -21.26 1.27 4.92
CA ALA A 380 -21.63 1.43 6.33
C ALA A 380 -23.16 1.54 6.49
N ALA A 381 -23.82 2.38 5.70
CA ALA A 381 -25.27 2.53 5.73
C ALA A 381 -26.01 1.23 5.37
N GLN A 382 -25.54 0.52 4.34
CA GLN A 382 -26.07 -0.80 3.95
C GLN A 382 -25.87 -1.86 5.04
N SER A 383 -24.81 -1.74 5.84
CA SER A 383 -24.49 -2.62 6.97
C SER A 383 -25.28 -2.30 8.25
N GLY A 384 -26.15 -1.28 8.22
CA GLY A 384 -27.00 -0.88 9.35
C GLY A 384 -26.39 0.16 10.29
N ILE A 385 -25.29 0.80 9.90
CA ILE A 385 -24.67 1.88 10.67
C ILE A 385 -25.55 3.13 10.65
N GLN A 386 -25.75 3.70 11.83
CA GLN A 386 -26.58 4.88 12.07
C GLN A 386 -25.74 6.13 12.37
N ALA A 387 -24.57 5.97 12.99
CA ALA A 387 -23.64 7.05 13.27
C ALA A 387 -22.25 6.78 12.68
N PHE A 388 -21.68 7.77 12.00
CA PHE A 388 -20.42 7.65 11.27
C PHE A 388 -19.44 8.72 11.75
N LEU A 389 -18.25 8.31 12.17
CA LEU A 389 -17.25 9.17 12.85
C LEU A 389 -16.07 9.54 11.95
N ASP A 390 -16.08 9.16 10.68
CA ASP A 390 -14.91 9.30 9.81
C ASP A 390 -14.69 10.72 9.25
N PHE A 391 -15.67 11.61 9.38
CA PHE A 391 -15.59 12.98 8.91
C PHE A 391 -15.04 13.91 9.98
N VAL A 392 -14.26 14.91 9.59
CA VAL A 392 -13.53 15.83 10.49
C VAL A 392 -13.69 17.30 10.06
N ASP A 393 -14.79 17.59 9.36
CA ASP A 393 -14.99 18.76 8.50
C ASP A 393 -16.00 19.79 9.04
N ASP A 394 -16.56 19.56 10.23
CA ASP A 394 -17.56 20.44 10.83
C ASP A 394 -17.60 20.34 12.37
N ASP A 395 -18.27 21.28 13.02
CA ASP A 395 -18.58 21.27 14.46
C ASP A 395 -20.07 20.95 14.73
N VAL A 396 -20.87 20.78 13.67
CA VAL A 396 -22.30 20.47 13.72
C VAL A 396 -22.53 19.10 13.06
N PRO A 397 -23.32 18.19 13.66
CA PRO A 397 -23.64 16.94 13.00
C PRO A 397 -24.51 17.17 11.77
N TYR A 398 -24.44 16.26 10.81
CA TYR A 398 -25.24 16.34 9.58
C TYR A 398 -25.63 14.96 9.08
N HIS A 399 -26.70 14.89 8.30
CA HIS A 399 -27.13 13.65 7.67
C HIS A 399 -26.39 13.46 6.35
N LEU A 400 -25.77 12.29 6.21
CA LEU A 400 -25.35 11.74 4.93
C LEU A 400 -26.56 11.06 4.28
N VAL A 401 -26.99 11.58 3.14
CA VAL A 401 -28.12 11.08 2.37
C VAL A 401 -27.59 10.25 1.20
N HIS A 402 -28.05 8.99 1.13
CA HIS A 402 -27.63 7.98 0.16
C HIS A 402 -28.63 7.90 -1.01
N GLU A 403 -28.24 7.35 -2.17
CA GLU A 403 -29.09 7.30 -3.38
C GLU A 403 -30.44 6.57 -3.16
N GLU A 404 -30.52 5.66 -2.19
CA GLU A 404 -31.75 4.95 -1.80
C GLU A 404 -32.60 5.69 -0.74
N GLY A 405 -32.26 6.93 -0.39
CA GLY A 405 -32.94 7.72 0.64
C GLY A 405 -32.62 7.32 2.08
N LYS A 406 -31.73 6.33 2.29
CA LYS A 406 -31.15 6.01 3.60
C LYS A 406 -30.38 7.22 4.13
N ARG A 407 -30.30 7.32 5.46
CA ARG A 407 -29.59 8.40 6.15
C ARG A 407 -28.70 7.84 7.24
N THR A 408 -27.47 8.33 7.29
CA THR A 408 -26.53 8.09 8.41
C THR A 408 -26.18 9.43 9.03
N LEU A 409 -26.09 9.51 10.35
CA LEU A 409 -25.65 10.72 11.04
C LEU A 409 -24.12 10.77 11.03
N ALA A 410 -23.54 11.73 10.33
CA ALA A 410 -22.14 12.07 10.52
C ALA A 410 -22.02 12.84 11.84
N LEU A 411 -21.20 12.32 12.75
CA LEU A 411 -20.78 13.01 13.97
C LEU A 411 -19.30 13.35 13.77
N PRO A 412 -18.96 14.61 13.41
CA PRO A 412 -17.59 14.98 13.12
C PRO A 412 -16.62 14.62 14.25
N TYR A 413 -15.53 13.96 13.90
CA TYR A 413 -14.48 13.56 14.80
C TYR A 413 -13.44 14.65 14.96
N CYS A 414 -13.01 14.92 16.19
CA CYS A 414 -12.09 16.01 16.46
C CYS A 414 -10.64 15.52 16.37
N MET A 415 -9.95 15.86 15.28
CA MET A 415 -8.52 15.56 15.13
C MET A 415 -7.63 16.49 15.96
N GLU A 416 -8.06 17.73 16.22
CA GLU A 416 -7.27 18.71 16.97
C GLU A 416 -7.17 18.39 18.47
N THR A 417 -8.23 17.83 19.07
CA THR A 417 -8.23 17.42 20.49
C THR A 417 -7.98 15.93 20.72
N ASN A 418 -7.60 15.21 19.66
CA ASN A 418 -7.23 13.80 19.74
C ASN A 418 -5.90 13.61 20.51
N ASP A 419 -5.84 12.63 21.41
CA ASP A 419 -4.64 12.38 22.21
C ASP A 419 -3.43 11.85 21.40
N ILE A 420 -3.61 11.22 20.24
CA ILE A 420 -2.50 10.96 19.31
C ILE A 420 -1.92 12.28 18.82
N SER A 421 -2.77 13.17 18.29
CA SER A 421 -2.35 14.47 17.76
C SER A 421 -1.63 15.30 18.81
N LEU A 422 -2.20 15.40 20.01
CA LEU A 422 -1.67 16.26 21.06
C LEU A 422 -0.51 15.60 21.83
N CYS A 423 -0.67 14.36 22.30
CA CYS A 423 0.32 13.75 23.18
C CYS A 423 1.47 13.06 22.43
N LEU A 424 1.21 12.39 21.29
CA LEU A 424 2.27 11.70 20.54
C LEU A 424 2.96 12.62 19.54
N THR A 425 2.18 13.34 18.73
CA THR A 425 2.73 14.17 17.65
C THR A 425 3.23 15.52 18.16
N LYS A 426 2.46 16.21 19.01
CA LYS A 426 2.81 17.53 19.57
C LYS A 426 3.48 17.45 20.96
N HIS A 427 3.66 16.25 21.52
CA HIS A 427 4.33 16.00 22.80
C HIS A 427 3.74 16.72 24.02
N PHE A 428 2.43 16.92 24.06
CA PHE A 428 1.77 17.54 25.21
C PHE A 428 1.84 16.63 26.45
N ASP A 429 2.11 17.25 27.60
CA ASP A 429 1.89 16.63 28.89
C ASP A 429 0.39 16.57 29.24
N GLY A 430 0.04 15.91 30.36
CA GLY A 430 -1.35 15.75 30.76
C GLY A 430 -2.09 17.07 31.04
N ARG A 431 -1.40 18.11 31.54
CA ARG A 431 -2.02 19.41 31.82
C ARG A 431 -2.28 20.18 30.52
N GLN A 432 -1.32 20.17 29.60
CA GLN A 432 -1.47 20.79 28.28
C GLN A 432 -2.59 20.11 27.49
N TYR A 433 -2.69 18.78 27.56
CA TYR A 433 -3.78 18.03 26.94
C TYR A 433 -5.15 18.43 27.50
N ALA A 434 -5.30 18.47 28.83
CA ALA A 434 -6.53 18.88 29.47
C ALA A 434 -6.91 20.34 29.14
N GLN A 435 -5.95 21.25 29.16
CA GLN A 435 -6.19 22.66 28.82
C GLN A 435 -6.63 22.82 27.37
N ALA A 436 -6.03 22.11 26.42
CA ALA A 436 -6.41 22.18 25.01
C ALA A 436 -7.85 21.71 24.78
N ILE A 437 -8.28 20.65 25.48
CA ILE A 437 -9.68 20.18 25.46
C ILE A 437 -10.62 21.26 26.02
N GLU A 438 -10.27 21.82 27.18
CA GLU A 438 -11.07 22.85 27.83
C GLU A 438 -11.21 24.09 26.95
N ASP A 439 -10.11 24.57 26.37
CA ASP A 439 -10.09 25.74 25.49
C ASP A 439 -10.96 25.52 24.25
N HIS A 440 -10.86 24.34 23.63
CA HIS A 440 -11.67 23.97 22.46
C HIS A 440 -13.17 23.99 22.79
N VAL A 441 -13.60 23.32 23.85
CA VAL A 441 -15.02 23.28 24.26
C VAL A 441 -15.51 24.67 24.68
N ARG A 442 -14.70 25.45 25.40
CA ARG A 442 -15.05 26.82 25.80
C ARG A 442 -15.18 27.76 24.61
N GLN A 443 -14.38 27.58 23.58
CA GLN A 443 -14.49 28.36 22.36
C GLN A 443 -15.81 28.06 21.64
N LEU A 444 -16.11 26.78 21.39
CA LEU A 444 -17.37 26.36 20.78
C LEU A 444 -18.60 26.84 21.58
N ALA A 445 -18.53 26.88 22.90
CA ALA A 445 -19.62 27.37 23.74
C ALA A 445 -19.91 28.88 23.60
N LYS A 446 -18.93 29.67 23.14
CA LYS A 446 -19.10 31.11 22.86
C LYS A 446 -19.72 31.36 21.49
N GLU A 447 -19.61 30.39 20.59
CA GLU A 447 -20.12 30.50 19.24
C GLU A 447 -21.64 30.28 19.17
N ASP A 448 -22.20 30.62 18.00
CA ASP A 448 -23.62 30.48 17.72
C ASP A 448 -23.96 29.06 17.26
N GLY A 449 -25.17 28.63 17.63
CA GLY A 449 -25.69 27.30 17.32
C GLY A 449 -25.29 26.22 18.33
N GLU A 450 -25.81 25.03 18.09
CA GLU A 450 -25.49 23.82 18.85
C GLU A 450 -24.29 23.13 18.17
N LYS A 451 -23.32 22.67 18.95
CA LYS A 451 -22.05 22.08 18.50
C LYS A 451 -21.83 20.69 19.12
N VAL A 452 -21.09 19.84 18.43
CA VAL A 452 -20.67 18.52 18.90
C VAL A 452 -19.15 18.39 18.86
N VAL A 453 -18.58 17.70 19.84
CA VAL A 453 -17.16 17.35 19.90
C VAL A 453 -17.04 15.87 20.20
N CYS A 454 -16.67 15.07 19.21
CA CYS A 454 -16.26 13.68 19.44
C CYS A 454 -14.78 13.68 19.85
N LEU A 455 -14.55 13.37 21.12
CA LEU A 455 -13.26 13.52 21.78
C LEU A 455 -12.50 12.20 21.73
N GLY A 456 -11.55 12.09 20.80
CA GLY A 456 -10.75 10.89 20.58
C GLY A 456 -9.74 10.63 21.68
N MET A 457 -9.89 9.50 22.36
CA MET A 457 -9.00 9.02 23.43
C MET A 457 -8.56 7.59 23.14
N HIS A 458 -7.30 7.24 23.36
CA HIS A 458 -6.80 5.87 23.17
C HIS A 458 -6.44 5.26 24.52
N THR A 459 -6.79 3.98 24.72
CA THR A 459 -6.55 3.27 25.98
C THR A 459 -5.08 3.30 26.41
N PHE A 460 -4.14 3.29 25.46
CA PHE A 460 -2.71 3.30 25.69
C PHE A 460 -2.11 4.71 25.85
N ILE A 461 -2.84 5.79 25.57
CA ILE A 461 -2.38 7.17 25.79
C ILE A 461 -3.14 7.79 26.97
N ALA A 462 -4.41 8.15 26.77
CA ALA A 462 -5.24 8.77 27.80
C ALA A 462 -5.45 7.84 29.01
N GLY A 463 -5.51 6.52 28.80
CA GLY A 463 -5.67 5.56 29.90
C GLY A 463 -4.43 5.37 30.77
N THR A 464 -3.29 6.00 30.45
CA THR A 464 -2.06 5.89 31.26
C THR A 464 -2.19 6.66 32.58
N PRO A 465 -1.54 6.22 33.68
CA PRO A 465 -1.63 6.91 34.98
C PRO A 465 -1.25 8.40 34.96
N ALA A 466 -0.46 8.84 33.98
CA ALA A 466 -0.05 10.24 33.86
C ALA A 466 -1.15 11.17 33.30
N ARG A 467 -2.28 10.62 32.83
CA ARG A 467 -3.32 11.34 32.06
C ARG A 467 -4.76 11.05 32.50
N VAL A 468 -4.95 10.31 33.60
CA VAL A 468 -6.28 10.03 34.22
C VAL A 468 -6.37 10.75 35.55
#